data_AF-A0A7W0I955-F1
#
_entry.id   AF-A0A7W0I955-F1
#
_cell.length_a   1.000
_cell.length_b   1.000
_cell.length_c   1.000
_cell.angle_alpha   90.00
_cell.angle_beta   90.00
_cell.angle_gamma   90.00
#
_symmetry.space_group_name_H-M   'P 1'
#
loop_
_entity.id
_entity.type
_entity.pdbx_description
1 polymer ?
#
loop_
_entity_poly.entity_id
_entity_poly.type
_entity_poly.pdbx_seq_one_letter_code
_entity_poly.pdbx_strand_id
1 'polypeptide(L)'
;MRSLERHRDAGAYALGVLDATDAFRFEEHLMECPGCVAQVSEFGPALRQLMLYTRATPRGVAPLAVPRPRLLDRLLGEVAVARRARRRRGLCAVAAAVVLAVAGPATAIVAGSVADTARVSARDGRTGVAATLTTQNHTWGTQVGLAVWDAVGPRVCELVAVGKDGTEQKVTSWTATGGTDTPMTPEAGTALHPDEIDHFEIRTADGKLLVMLGRP
;
A
#
# COMPACT_ATOMS: atom_id res chain seq x y z
N MET A 1 47.06 -30.16 -1.12
CA MET A 1 45.75 -29.74 -1.69
C MET A 1 44.67 -30.69 -1.20
N ARG A 2 43.55 -30.14 -0.73
CA ARG A 2 42.42 -30.90 -0.16
C ARG A 2 41.65 -31.59 -1.30
N SER A 3 41.05 -32.77 -1.07
CA SER A 3 40.30 -33.54 -2.10
C SER A 3 39.22 -32.71 -2.80
N LEU A 4 38.59 -31.77 -2.08
CA LEU A 4 37.58 -30.86 -2.61
C LEU A 4 38.11 -29.88 -3.66
N GLU A 5 39.38 -29.47 -3.57
CA GLU A 5 40.02 -28.58 -4.55
C GLU A 5 40.20 -29.33 -5.88
N ARG A 6 40.65 -30.58 -5.84
CA ARG A 6 40.84 -31.41 -7.04
C ARG A 6 39.54 -31.64 -7.81
N HIS A 7 38.40 -31.83 -7.16
CA HIS A 7 37.11 -31.98 -7.86
C HIS A 7 36.64 -30.70 -8.58
N ARG A 8 37.09 -29.52 -8.15
CA ARG A 8 36.73 -28.24 -8.80
C ARG A 8 37.50 -27.99 -10.10
N ASP A 9 38.63 -28.66 -10.29
CA ASP A 9 39.51 -28.47 -11.44
C ASP A 9 39.02 -29.20 -12.72
N ALA A 10 37.97 -30.02 -12.63
CA ALA A 10 37.44 -30.77 -13.77
C ALA A 10 37.06 -29.88 -14.97
N GLY A 11 36.47 -28.70 -14.73
CA GLY A 11 36.14 -27.76 -15.79
C GLY A 11 37.37 -27.09 -16.40
N ALA A 12 38.36 -26.73 -15.57
CA ALA A 12 39.61 -26.14 -16.01
C ALA A 12 40.46 -27.12 -16.83
N TYR A 13 40.50 -28.39 -16.39
CA TYR A 13 41.12 -29.49 -17.13
C TYR A 13 40.44 -29.69 -18.49
N ALA A 14 39.11 -29.77 -18.51
CA ALA A 14 38.33 -29.99 -19.74
C ALA A 14 38.51 -28.83 -20.76
N LEU A 15 38.67 -27.60 -20.28
CA LEU A 15 38.96 -26.42 -21.11
C LEU A 15 40.44 -26.31 -21.53
N GLY A 16 41.32 -27.15 -20.98
CA GLY A 16 42.76 -27.10 -21.27
C GLY A 16 43.46 -25.85 -20.74
N VAL A 17 42.96 -25.26 -19.65
CA VAL A 17 43.51 -24.03 -19.04
C VAL A 17 44.37 -24.26 -17.80
N LEU A 18 44.45 -25.51 -17.32
CA LEU A 18 45.39 -25.88 -16.27
C LEU A 18 46.83 -25.85 -16.80
N ASP A 19 47.76 -25.52 -15.91
CA ASP A 19 49.18 -25.70 -16.22
C ASP A 19 49.57 -27.19 -16.28
N ALA A 20 50.76 -27.47 -16.80
CA ALA A 20 51.23 -28.85 -17.00
C ALA A 20 51.36 -29.65 -15.70
N THR A 21 51.66 -29.00 -14.57
CA THR A 21 51.84 -29.69 -13.29
C THR A 21 50.49 -30.06 -12.70
N ASP A 22 49.53 -29.14 -12.76
CA ASP A 22 48.18 -29.36 -12.24
C ASP A 22 47.36 -30.30 -13.12
N ALA A 23 47.56 -30.27 -14.45
CA ALA A 23 47.00 -31.25 -15.36
C ALA A 23 47.46 -32.68 -15.02
N PHE A 24 48.77 -32.89 -14.81
CA PHE A 24 49.30 -34.21 -14.45
C PHE A 24 48.74 -34.74 -13.13
N ARG A 25 48.65 -33.88 -12.11
CA ARG A 25 48.04 -34.24 -10.81
C ARG A 25 46.56 -34.58 -10.93
N PHE A 26 45.85 -33.91 -11.84
CA PHE A 26 44.44 -34.18 -12.09
C PHE A 26 44.25 -35.50 -12.87
N GLU A 27 45.12 -35.81 -13.82
CA GLU A 27 45.13 -37.09 -14.53
C GLU A 27 45.38 -38.28 -13.59
N GLU A 28 46.29 -38.14 -12.63
CA GLU A 28 46.48 -39.12 -11.56
C GLU A 28 45.18 -39.35 -10.77
N HIS A 29 44.48 -38.26 -10.43
CA HIS A 29 43.20 -38.34 -9.73
C HIS A 29 42.08 -39.00 -10.57
N LEU A 30 42.08 -38.81 -11.89
CA LEU A 30 41.09 -39.43 -12.78
C LEU A 30 41.18 -40.96 -12.77
N MET A 31 42.38 -41.53 -12.53
CA MET A 31 42.54 -42.98 -12.40
C MET A 31 41.84 -43.55 -11.15
N GLU A 32 41.64 -42.73 -10.12
CA GLU A 32 41.10 -43.13 -8.82
C GLU A 32 39.65 -42.67 -8.59
N CYS A 33 39.12 -41.75 -9.41
CA CYS A 33 37.81 -41.14 -9.19
C CYS A 33 36.88 -41.23 -10.43
N PRO A 34 35.94 -42.20 -10.48
CA PRO A 34 35.00 -42.34 -11.60
C PRO A 34 34.03 -41.15 -11.73
N GLY A 35 33.74 -40.45 -10.63
CA GLY A 35 32.90 -39.25 -10.65
C GLY A 35 33.51 -38.09 -11.46
N CYS A 36 34.83 -37.88 -11.33
CA CYS A 36 35.54 -36.87 -12.12
C CYS A 36 35.65 -37.27 -13.60
N VAL A 37 35.83 -38.57 -13.89
CA VAL A 37 35.80 -39.09 -15.26
C VAL A 37 34.44 -38.79 -15.92
N ALA A 38 33.34 -39.05 -15.22
CA ALA A 38 32.00 -38.73 -15.70
C ALA A 38 31.82 -37.22 -15.94
N GLN A 39 32.22 -36.38 -14.97
CA GLN A 39 32.08 -34.93 -15.06
C GLN A 39 32.90 -34.31 -16.22
N VAL A 40 34.11 -34.78 -16.47
CA VAL A 40 34.92 -34.33 -17.63
C VAL A 40 34.27 -34.74 -18.96
N SER A 41 33.70 -35.95 -19.03
CA SER A 41 33.02 -36.43 -20.23
C SER A 41 31.75 -35.64 -20.55
N GLU A 42 31.04 -35.18 -19.52
CA GLU A 42 29.83 -34.36 -19.64
C GLU A 42 30.11 -33.01 -20.32
N PHE A 43 31.31 -32.46 -20.19
CA PHE A 43 31.67 -31.19 -20.85
C PHE A 43 31.86 -31.32 -22.37
N GLY A 44 31.98 -32.53 -22.92
CA GLY A 44 32.26 -32.76 -24.34
C GLY A 44 31.37 -31.98 -25.33
N PRO A 45 30.03 -32.01 -25.21
CA PRO A 45 29.12 -31.24 -26.06
C PRO A 45 29.34 -29.72 -25.96
N ALA A 46 29.54 -29.19 -24.75
CA ALA A 46 29.76 -27.75 -24.52
C ALA A 46 31.11 -27.29 -25.11
N LEU A 47 32.18 -28.07 -24.88
CA LEU A 47 33.49 -27.82 -25.47
C LEU A 47 33.45 -27.82 -26.99
N ARG A 48 32.68 -28.73 -27.60
CA ARG A 48 32.49 -28.75 -29.06
C ARG A 48 31.86 -27.46 -29.58
N GLN A 49 30.84 -26.94 -28.90
CA GLN A 49 30.22 -25.66 -29.27
C GLN A 49 31.20 -24.49 -29.13
N LEU A 50 31.98 -24.45 -28.05
CA LEU A 50 33.02 -23.43 -27.85
C LEU A 50 34.12 -23.51 -28.93
N MET A 51 34.49 -24.72 -29.36
CA MET A 51 35.44 -24.94 -30.47
C MET A 51 34.88 -24.49 -31.82
N LEU A 52 33.58 -24.67 -32.05
CA LEU A 52 32.91 -24.13 -33.25
C LEU A 52 32.87 -22.61 -33.21
N TYR A 53 32.51 -22.02 -32.07
CA TYR A 53 32.49 -20.58 -31.88
C TYR A 53 33.87 -19.94 -32.12
N THR A 54 34.92 -20.50 -31.51
CA THR A 54 36.31 -20.00 -31.67
C THR A 54 36.85 -20.18 -33.09
N ARG A 55 36.38 -21.15 -33.87
CA ARG A 55 36.70 -21.25 -35.30
C ARG A 55 35.93 -20.25 -36.15
N ALA A 56 34.66 -20.00 -35.80
CA ALA A 56 33.80 -19.07 -36.51
C ALA A 56 34.12 -17.60 -36.21
N THR A 57 34.78 -17.31 -35.08
CA THR A 57 35.15 -15.95 -34.67
C THR A 57 36.68 -15.78 -34.62
N PRO A 58 37.28 -14.91 -35.46
CA PRO A 58 38.71 -14.62 -35.40
C PRO A 58 39.11 -14.04 -34.03
N ARG A 59 40.28 -14.46 -33.52
CA ARG A 59 40.92 -13.86 -32.34
C ARG A 59 41.30 -12.41 -32.66
N GLY A 60 40.44 -11.47 -32.29
CA GLY A 60 40.59 -10.04 -32.62
C GLY A 60 39.27 -9.26 -32.62
N VAL A 61 38.12 -9.95 -32.66
CA VAL A 61 36.84 -9.31 -32.33
C VAL A 61 36.74 -9.22 -30.82
N ALA A 62 36.86 -8.02 -30.26
CA ALA A 62 36.58 -7.80 -28.84
C ALA A 62 35.17 -8.35 -28.56
N PRO A 63 34.97 -9.16 -27.50
CA PRO A 63 33.67 -9.76 -27.17
C PRO A 63 32.58 -8.70 -26.93
N LEU A 64 32.99 -7.45 -26.68
CA LEU A 64 32.16 -6.28 -26.72
C LEU A 64 32.42 -5.56 -28.05
N ALA A 65 31.45 -5.63 -28.97
CA ALA A 65 31.47 -4.80 -30.16
C ALA A 65 31.47 -3.33 -29.74
N VAL A 66 32.61 -2.65 -29.84
CA VAL A 66 32.69 -1.20 -29.57
C VAL A 66 31.86 -0.51 -30.65
N PRO A 67 30.74 0.16 -30.30
CA PRO A 67 29.92 0.84 -31.29
C PRO A 67 30.74 1.91 -31.99
N ARG A 68 30.61 2.04 -33.32
CA ARG A 68 31.26 3.13 -34.05
C ARG A 68 30.85 4.48 -33.43
N PRO A 69 31.75 5.47 -33.30
CA PRO A 69 31.46 6.74 -32.60
C PRO A 69 30.16 7.42 -33.02
N ARG A 70 29.86 7.40 -34.32
CA ARG A 70 28.61 7.96 -34.88
C ARG A 70 27.33 7.29 -34.38
N LEU A 71 27.37 5.99 -34.06
CA LEU A 71 26.21 5.28 -33.52
C LEU A 71 25.99 5.67 -32.05
N LEU A 72 27.08 5.80 -31.29
CA LEU A 72 27.00 6.28 -29.91
C LEU A 72 26.46 7.71 -29.86
N ASP A 73 26.98 8.62 -30.69
CA ASP A 73 26.52 10.01 -30.76
C ASP A 73 25.03 10.09 -31.13
N ARG A 74 24.58 9.25 -32.07
CA ARG A 74 23.17 9.16 -32.46
C ARG A 74 22.29 8.67 -31.33
N LEU A 75 22.69 7.60 -30.63
CA LEU A 75 21.93 7.04 -29.50
C LEU A 75 21.87 8.02 -28.33
N LEU A 76 22.98 8.69 -28.01
CA LEU A 76 23.01 9.74 -26.99
C LEU A 76 22.13 10.93 -27.39
N GLY A 77 22.12 11.31 -28.66
CA GLY A 77 21.22 12.32 -29.21
C GLY A 77 19.75 11.93 -29.08
N GLU A 78 19.39 10.70 -29.46
CA GLU A 78 18.02 10.17 -29.34
C GLU A 78 17.56 10.11 -27.87
N VAL A 79 18.42 9.67 -26.95
CA VAL A 79 18.14 9.69 -25.50
C VAL A 79 17.99 11.11 -24.98
N ALA A 80 18.82 12.07 -25.42
CA ALA A 80 18.72 13.47 -25.01
C ALA A 80 17.39 14.11 -25.47
N VAL A 81 16.94 13.82 -26.70
CA VAL A 81 15.64 14.27 -27.21
C VAL A 81 14.49 13.64 -26.42
N ALA A 82 14.53 12.34 -26.17
CA ALA A 82 13.51 11.63 -25.40
C ALA A 82 13.43 12.13 -23.94
N ARG A 83 14.58 12.37 -23.29
CA ARG A 83 14.66 12.96 -21.95
C ARG A 83 14.10 14.38 -21.93
N ARG A 84 14.39 15.22 -22.94
CA ARG A 84 13.85 16.57 -23.04
C ARG A 84 12.33 16.56 -23.22
N ALA A 85 11.79 15.66 -24.04
CA ALA A 85 10.35 15.48 -24.21
C ALA A 85 9.68 15.01 -22.91
N ARG A 86 10.25 14.02 -22.21
CA ARG A 86 9.76 13.57 -20.90
C ARG A 86 9.83 14.67 -19.84
N ARG A 87 10.92 15.44 -19.77
CA ARG A 87 11.07 16.56 -18.85
C ARG A 87 10.05 17.66 -19.15
N ARG A 88 9.80 17.98 -20.42
CA ARG A 88 8.74 18.92 -20.82
C ARG A 88 7.35 18.41 -20.42
N ARG A 89 7.03 17.13 -20.67
CA ARG A 89 5.76 16.53 -20.23
C ARG A 89 5.62 16.53 -18.70
N GLY A 90 6.69 16.22 -17.98
CA GLY A 90 6.71 16.30 -16.51
C GLY A 90 6.54 17.72 -15.99
N LEU A 91 7.20 18.70 -16.60
CA LEU A 91 7.02 20.12 -16.28
C LEU A 91 5.60 20.59 -16.61
N CYS A 92 5.00 20.15 -17.73
CA CYS A 92 3.60 20.42 -18.04
C CYS A 92 2.67 19.78 -17.01
N ALA A 93 2.95 18.56 -16.55
CA ALA A 93 2.17 17.90 -15.50
C ALA A 93 2.30 18.61 -14.16
N VAL A 94 3.49 19.07 -13.78
CA VAL A 94 3.72 19.88 -12.57
C VAL A 94 3.01 21.23 -12.70
N ALA A 95 3.10 21.91 -13.84
CA ALA A 95 2.38 23.16 -14.09
C ALA A 95 0.87 22.96 -14.02
N ALA A 96 0.34 21.88 -14.62
CA ALA A 96 -1.07 21.51 -14.50
C ALA A 96 -1.46 21.20 -13.05
N ALA A 97 -0.61 20.52 -12.27
CA ALA A 97 -0.85 20.27 -10.86
C ALA A 97 -0.85 21.56 -10.03
N VAL A 98 0.04 22.52 -10.32
CA VAL A 98 0.04 23.84 -9.68
C VAL A 98 -1.21 24.63 -10.05
N VAL A 99 -1.62 24.62 -11.32
CA VAL A 99 -2.87 25.26 -11.76
C VAL A 99 -4.08 24.60 -11.06
N LEU A 100 -4.13 23.26 -10.98
CA LEU A 100 -5.18 22.55 -10.24
C LEU A 100 -5.12 22.81 -8.73
N ALA A 101 -3.95 23.02 -8.14
CA ALA A 101 -3.81 23.33 -6.72
C ALA A 101 -4.17 24.79 -6.39
N VAL A 102 -4.03 25.72 -7.34
CA VAL A 102 -4.39 27.13 -7.18
C VAL A 102 -5.83 27.41 -7.62
N ALA A 103 -6.33 26.73 -8.65
CA ALA A 103 -7.70 26.82 -9.13
C ALA A 103 -8.66 25.85 -8.43
N GLY A 104 -8.16 24.74 -7.88
CA GLY A 104 -8.93 23.75 -7.13
C GLY A 104 -9.64 24.32 -5.90
N PRO A 105 -9.00 25.19 -5.10
CA PRO A 105 -9.67 25.92 -4.03
C PRO A 105 -10.79 26.84 -4.54
N ALA A 106 -10.69 27.37 -5.77
CA ALA A 106 -11.72 28.23 -6.34
C ALA A 106 -12.92 27.46 -6.92
N THR A 107 -12.71 26.25 -7.46
CA THR A 107 -13.81 25.39 -7.92
C THR A 107 -14.52 24.62 -6.80
N ALA A 108 -13.83 24.35 -5.68
CA ALA A 108 -14.44 23.76 -4.48
C ALA A 108 -15.48 24.69 -3.81
N ILE A 109 -15.48 25.98 -4.14
CA ILE A 109 -16.49 26.94 -3.67
C ILE A 109 -17.78 26.84 -4.50
N VAL A 110 -17.75 26.22 -5.70
CA VAL A 110 -18.89 26.20 -6.64
C VAL A 110 -19.54 24.82 -6.80
N ALA A 111 -18.87 23.72 -6.41
CA ALA A 111 -19.47 22.38 -6.39
C ALA A 111 -19.43 21.82 -4.96
N GLY A 112 -20.56 21.87 -4.26
CA GLY A 112 -20.68 21.52 -2.84
C GLY A 112 -20.30 20.08 -2.50
N SER A 113 -19.34 19.94 -1.59
CA SER A 113 -19.51 19.22 -0.32
C SER A 113 -18.21 19.38 0.46
N VAL A 114 -18.17 20.42 1.30
CA VAL A 114 -17.39 20.33 2.54
C VAL A 114 -17.88 19.04 3.20
N ALA A 115 -16.97 18.15 3.60
CA ALA A 115 -17.32 17.04 4.45
C ALA A 115 -17.87 17.65 5.76
N ASP A 116 -19.19 17.87 5.78
CA ASP A 116 -19.93 18.53 6.85
C ASP A 116 -20.05 17.53 8.00
N THR A 117 -18.93 17.39 8.69
CA THR A 117 -18.80 16.55 9.87
C THR A 117 -19.01 17.42 11.08
N ALA A 118 -20.18 17.29 11.69
CA ALA A 118 -20.56 18.04 12.86
C ALA A 118 -20.34 17.20 14.12
N ARG A 119 -19.91 17.83 15.21
CA ARG A 119 -19.67 17.16 16.49
C ARG A 119 -20.34 17.93 17.62
N VAL A 120 -21.17 17.23 18.38
CA VAL A 120 -21.89 17.77 19.53
C VAL A 120 -21.57 16.92 20.74
N SER A 121 -21.26 17.57 21.86
CA SER A 121 -21.06 16.91 23.15
C SER A 121 -22.02 17.49 24.17
N ALA A 122 -22.60 16.63 24.99
CA ALA A 122 -23.49 17.04 26.08
C ALA A 122 -23.24 16.17 27.31
N ARG A 123 -23.48 16.75 28.49
CA ARG A 123 -23.45 16.06 29.78
C ARG A 123 -24.64 16.54 30.61
N ASP A 124 -25.43 15.60 31.11
CA ASP A 124 -26.52 15.89 32.03
C ASP A 124 -26.05 15.66 33.46
N GLY A 125 -26.05 16.71 34.29
CA GLY A 125 -25.59 16.65 35.68
C GLY A 125 -26.55 15.90 36.63
N ARG A 126 -27.82 15.73 36.25
CA ARG A 126 -28.83 15.04 37.06
C ARG A 126 -28.79 13.54 36.85
N THR A 127 -28.54 13.10 35.62
CA THR A 127 -28.46 11.67 35.27
C THR A 127 -27.02 11.14 35.30
N GLY A 128 -26.03 12.03 35.20
CA GLY A 128 -24.61 11.68 35.13
C GLY A 128 -24.16 11.19 33.76
N VAL A 129 -25.07 11.12 32.79
CA VAL A 129 -24.78 10.64 31.43
C VAL A 129 -24.09 11.73 30.63
N ALA A 130 -23.00 11.36 29.95
CA ALA A 130 -22.34 12.19 28.98
C ALA A 130 -22.31 11.49 27.62
N ALA A 131 -22.47 12.26 26.55
CA ALA A 131 -22.44 11.74 25.20
C ALA A 131 -21.71 12.69 24.27
N THR A 132 -21.00 12.12 23.32
CA THR A 132 -20.46 12.83 22.15
C THR A 132 -21.01 12.18 20.91
N LEU A 133 -21.55 13.00 20.03
CA LEU A 133 -22.17 12.59 18.78
C LEU A 133 -21.44 13.26 17.63
N THR A 134 -21.11 12.48 16.60
CA THR A 134 -20.56 12.96 15.34
C THR A 134 -21.52 12.62 14.22
N THR A 135 -21.97 13.60 13.46
CA THR A 135 -22.78 13.39 12.27
C THR A 135 -21.94 13.58 11.01
N GLN A 136 -22.28 12.82 9.98
CA GLN A 136 -21.76 13.03 8.63
C GLN A 136 -22.91 12.91 7.63
N ASN A 137 -23.06 13.93 6.79
CA ASN A 137 -24.05 13.91 5.73
C ASN A 137 -23.65 12.92 4.62
N HIS A 138 -24.58 12.09 4.19
CA HIS A 138 -24.44 11.17 3.06
C HIS A 138 -25.67 11.28 2.15
N THR A 139 -25.60 10.70 0.95
CA THR A 139 -26.72 10.72 -0.01
C THR A 139 -27.95 9.95 0.47
N TRP A 140 -27.80 9.10 1.48
CA TRP A 140 -28.87 8.26 2.04
C TRP A 140 -29.41 8.80 3.38
N GLY A 141 -28.87 9.90 3.90
CA GLY A 141 -29.22 10.46 5.21
C GLY A 141 -27.98 10.81 6.03
N THR A 142 -28.05 10.60 7.34
CA THR A 142 -26.98 10.93 8.29
C THR A 142 -26.36 9.69 8.91
N GLN A 143 -25.04 9.57 8.78
CA GLN A 143 -24.26 8.62 9.59
C GLN A 143 -24.00 9.24 10.96
N VAL A 144 -24.24 8.47 12.03
CA VAL A 144 -24.12 8.93 13.41
C VAL A 144 -23.09 8.09 14.15
N GLY A 145 -22.00 8.70 14.57
CA GLY A 145 -21.06 8.12 15.54
C GLY A 145 -21.45 8.56 16.94
N LEU A 146 -21.75 7.62 17.84
CA LEU A 146 -22.07 7.90 19.24
C LEU A 146 -20.96 7.37 20.13
N ALA A 147 -20.53 8.17 21.11
CA ALA A 147 -19.75 7.74 22.26
C ALA A 147 -20.49 8.17 23.53
N VAL A 148 -20.94 7.21 24.34
CA VAL A 148 -21.72 7.48 25.55
C VAL A 148 -21.03 6.93 26.80
N TRP A 149 -21.01 7.76 27.84
CA TRP A 149 -20.56 7.41 29.19
C TRP A 149 -21.77 7.42 30.12
N ASP A 150 -22.07 6.26 30.69
CA ASP A 150 -23.16 6.10 31.67
C ASP A 150 -22.63 5.29 32.86
N ALA A 151 -22.54 5.95 34.02
CA ALA A 151 -22.06 5.32 35.25
C ALA A 151 -23.04 4.27 35.80
N VAL A 152 -24.31 4.29 35.37
CA VAL A 152 -25.39 3.53 36.00
C VAL A 152 -25.99 2.55 34.99
N GLY A 153 -25.77 1.26 35.23
CA GLY A 153 -26.35 0.14 34.51
C GLY A 153 -26.56 -1.07 35.43
N PRO A 154 -27.14 -2.18 34.94
CA PRO A 154 -27.57 -2.43 33.57
C PRO A 154 -28.94 -1.81 33.22
N ARG A 155 -29.05 -1.14 32.07
CA ARG A 155 -30.33 -0.67 31.53
C ARG A 155 -30.33 -0.59 30.01
N VAL A 156 -31.50 -0.64 29.38
CA VAL A 156 -31.65 -0.44 27.93
C VAL A 156 -31.83 1.04 27.63
N CYS A 157 -31.00 1.55 26.73
CA CYS A 157 -30.98 2.93 26.26
C CYS A 157 -31.18 2.99 24.75
N GLU A 158 -31.71 4.12 24.28
CA GLU A 158 -32.00 4.36 22.88
C GLU A 158 -31.57 5.77 22.50
N LEU A 159 -31.05 5.92 21.28
CA LEU A 159 -30.78 7.21 20.66
C LEU A 159 -31.94 7.53 19.72
N VAL A 160 -32.52 8.71 19.89
CA VAL A 160 -33.64 9.22 19.09
C VAL A 160 -33.19 10.51 18.41
N ALA A 161 -33.36 10.58 17.09
CA ALA A 161 -33.22 11.82 16.33
C ALA A 161 -34.59 12.50 16.30
N VAL A 162 -34.63 13.78 16.67
CA VAL A 162 -35.85 14.60 16.62
C VAL A 162 -35.71 15.56 15.44
N GLY A 163 -36.61 15.45 14.47
CA GLY A 163 -36.67 16.31 13.30
C GLY A 163 -37.17 17.71 13.64
N LYS A 164 -36.86 18.70 12.79
CA LYS A 164 -37.37 20.08 12.90
C LYS A 164 -38.89 20.16 12.74
N ASP A 165 -39.51 19.15 12.14
CA ASP A 165 -40.95 18.97 12.03
C ASP A 165 -41.59 18.28 13.26
N GLY A 166 -40.77 17.92 14.25
CA GLY A 166 -41.19 17.21 15.46
C GLY A 166 -41.29 15.70 15.29
N THR A 167 -40.90 15.13 14.15
CA THR A 167 -40.85 13.68 13.99
C THR A 167 -39.75 13.07 14.86
N GLU A 168 -40.06 11.96 15.53
CA GLU A 168 -39.09 11.23 16.33
C GLU A 168 -38.70 9.93 15.62
N GLN A 169 -37.42 9.76 15.32
CA GLN A 169 -36.88 8.54 14.72
C GLN A 169 -35.88 7.87 15.66
N LYS A 170 -36.17 6.62 16.05
CA LYS A 170 -35.21 5.79 16.78
C LYS A 170 -34.05 5.42 15.86
N VAL A 171 -32.84 5.82 16.24
CA VAL A 171 -31.61 5.66 15.45
C VAL A 171 -30.93 4.34 15.79
N THR A 172 -30.78 4.05 17.09
CA THR A 172 -30.15 2.81 17.59
C THR A 172 -30.54 2.56 19.04
N SER A 173 -30.32 1.34 19.54
CA SER A 173 -30.56 0.95 20.93
C SER A 173 -29.45 0.04 21.45
N TRP A 174 -29.08 0.16 22.73
CA TRP A 174 -28.03 -0.63 23.37
C TRP A 174 -28.32 -0.89 24.85
N THR A 175 -27.63 -1.87 25.43
CA THR A 175 -27.64 -2.10 26.87
C THR A 175 -26.44 -1.40 27.50
N ALA A 176 -26.68 -0.35 28.27
CA ALA A 176 -25.64 0.29 29.08
C ALA A 176 -25.29 -0.64 30.25
N THR A 177 -24.05 -1.11 30.32
CA THR A 177 -23.58 -2.01 31.39
C THR A 177 -23.16 -1.27 32.67
N GLY A 178 -23.09 0.07 32.60
CA GLY A 178 -22.49 0.89 33.64
C GLY A 178 -20.97 0.98 33.50
N GLY A 179 -20.40 2.13 33.86
CA GLY A 179 -18.95 2.38 33.86
C GLY A 179 -18.60 3.71 33.19
N THR A 180 -17.49 4.33 33.61
CA THR A 180 -17.05 5.65 33.08
C THR A 180 -15.68 5.62 32.42
N ASP A 181 -14.92 4.53 32.52
CA ASP A 181 -13.56 4.45 31.96
C ASP A 181 -13.54 4.31 30.44
N THR A 182 -14.51 3.60 29.85
CA THR A 182 -14.59 3.38 28.39
C THR A 182 -15.99 3.72 27.90
N PRO A 183 -16.14 4.59 26.89
CA PRO A 183 -17.45 4.88 26.32
C PRO A 183 -17.99 3.67 25.55
N MET A 184 -19.31 3.53 25.59
CA MET A 184 -20.02 2.65 24.66
C MET A 184 -20.17 3.36 23.32
N THR A 185 -19.85 2.66 22.23
CA THR A 185 -19.90 3.21 20.87
C THR A 185 -20.80 2.38 19.96
N PRO A 186 -22.13 2.48 20.11
CA PRO A 186 -23.05 1.79 19.21
C PRO A 186 -23.01 2.42 17.82
N GLU A 187 -23.11 1.59 16.80
CA GLU A 187 -23.27 2.06 15.42
C GLU A 187 -24.69 2.61 15.22
N ALA A 188 -24.80 3.73 14.50
CA ALA A 188 -26.04 4.47 14.34
C ALA A 188 -26.11 5.18 12.97
N GLY A 189 -27.33 5.27 12.42
CA GLY A 189 -27.62 6.01 11.19
C GLY A 189 -29.11 6.32 11.08
N THR A 190 -29.45 7.43 10.41
CA THR A 190 -30.84 7.86 10.20
C THR A 190 -31.03 8.31 8.76
N ALA A 191 -32.26 8.19 8.25
CA ALA A 191 -32.63 8.66 6.92
C ALA A 191 -32.75 10.20 6.86
N LEU A 192 -32.93 10.86 8.00
CA LEU A 192 -32.92 12.31 8.10
C LEU A 192 -31.53 12.86 7.75
N HIS A 193 -31.47 13.94 6.97
CA HIS A 193 -30.26 14.70 6.75
C HIS A 193 -29.94 15.62 7.95
N PRO A 194 -28.67 16.06 8.14
CA PRO A 194 -28.28 16.84 9.32
C PRO A 194 -29.08 18.15 9.48
N ASP A 195 -29.46 18.77 8.37
CA ASP A 195 -30.26 19.98 8.31
C ASP A 195 -31.76 19.76 8.58
N GLU A 196 -32.23 18.51 8.60
CA GLU A 196 -33.59 18.14 9.00
C GLU A 196 -33.67 17.83 10.50
N ILE A 197 -32.54 17.61 11.17
CA ILE A 197 -32.47 17.24 12.58
C ILE A 197 -32.44 18.49 13.46
N ASP A 198 -33.32 18.53 14.45
CA ASP A 198 -33.37 19.57 15.47
C ASP A 198 -32.47 19.24 16.68
N HIS A 199 -32.48 18.01 17.16
CA HIS A 199 -31.61 17.58 18.25
C HIS A 199 -31.63 16.05 18.35
N PHE A 200 -30.73 15.51 19.16
CA PHE A 200 -30.73 14.10 19.52
C PHE A 200 -31.03 13.93 21.01
N GLU A 201 -31.73 12.86 21.33
CA GLU A 201 -32.02 12.47 22.70
C GLU A 201 -31.54 11.06 22.98
N ILE A 202 -30.90 10.89 24.13
CA ILE A 202 -30.66 9.56 24.69
C ILE A 202 -31.71 9.33 25.76
N ARG A 203 -32.56 8.32 25.57
CA ARG A 203 -33.65 7.95 26.48
C ARG A 203 -33.45 6.52 26.98
N THR A 204 -34.04 6.17 28.11
CA THR A 204 -34.23 4.75 28.48
C THR A 204 -35.32 4.13 27.62
N ALA A 205 -35.40 2.79 27.57
CA ALA A 205 -36.50 2.08 26.89
C ALA A 205 -37.89 2.51 27.39
N ASP A 206 -38.01 2.87 28.67
CA ASP A 206 -39.26 3.38 29.27
C ASP A 206 -39.54 4.87 28.95
N GLY A 207 -38.76 5.50 28.06
CA GLY A 207 -38.94 6.88 27.60
C GLY A 207 -38.35 7.97 28.50
N LYS A 208 -37.60 7.63 29.55
CA LYS A 208 -36.97 8.64 30.42
C LYS A 208 -35.76 9.28 29.72
N LEU A 209 -35.80 10.59 29.51
CA LEU A 209 -34.68 11.36 28.98
C LEU A 209 -33.46 11.32 29.92
N LEU A 210 -32.32 10.92 29.36
CA LEU A 210 -31.03 10.85 30.05
C LEU A 210 -30.14 12.05 29.72
N VAL A 211 -29.98 12.36 28.43
CA VAL A 211 -29.23 13.53 27.95
C VAL A 211 -29.77 13.97 26.60
N MET A 212 -29.81 15.28 26.37
CA MET A 212 -30.12 15.90 25.09
C MET A 212 -28.85 16.47 24.48
N LEU A 213 -28.60 16.15 23.21
CA LEU A 213 -27.53 16.74 22.41
C LEU A 213 -28.16 17.71 21.42
N GLY A 214 -27.67 18.95 21.40
CA GLY A 214 -28.18 19.98 20.49
C GLY A 214 -27.95 19.66 19.01
N ARG A 215 -28.31 20.63 18.16
CA ARG A 215 -28.12 20.54 16.70
C ARG A 215 -26.66 20.22 16.36
N PRO A 216 -26.42 19.26 15.44
CA PRO A 216 -25.12 19.10 14.80
C PRO A 216 -24.69 20.38 14.07
#